data_AF-A0A497U753-F1
#
_entry.id   AF-A0A497U753-F1
#
_cell.length_a   1.000
_cell.length_b   1.000
_cell.length_c   1.000
_cell.angle_alpha   90.00
_cell.angle_beta   90.00
_cell.angle_gamma   90.00
#
_symmetry.space_group_name_H-M   'P 1'
#
loop_
_entity.id
_entity.type
_entity.pdbx_description
1 polymer ?
#
loop_
_entity_poly.entity_id
_entity_poly.type
_entity_poly.pdbx_seq_one_letter_code
_entity_poly.pdbx_strand_id
1 'polypeptide(L)'
;MEIKIGTKLILQVLHVLSWIIFLGLCFEAGALIVNAIMTLTLDATEIKRLWMLIDLSDLYKYGSHHYVVIMSQIIIVAVLKALMFYLIVKILYENKLDMAQPFNHAMGRFISLISYLALGIGFFSAWGMKYTKGLILEGVFMPGLDDMHFDGSDVWLFMGIILLIIAQIFKRGIEIQTENDLTI
;
A
#
# COMPACT_ATOMS: atom_id res chain seq x y z
N MET A 1 34.85 -4.79 18.48
CA MET A 1 34.33 -3.42 18.63
C MET A 1 32.83 -3.50 18.43
N GLU A 2 32.04 -3.50 19.51
CA GLU A 2 30.57 -3.56 19.40
C GLU A 2 30.06 -2.21 18.90
N ILE A 3 29.51 -2.19 17.68
CA ILE A 3 28.81 -1.01 17.19
C ILE A 3 27.46 -0.97 17.91
N LYS A 4 27.39 -0.25 19.03
CA LYS A 4 26.11 0.04 19.70
C LYS A 4 25.38 1.12 18.90
N ILE A 5 24.58 0.69 17.94
CA ILE A 5 23.65 1.56 17.22
C ILE A 5 22.53 1.95 18.21
N GLY A 6 22.39 3.24 18.50
CA GLY A 6 21.32 3.73 19.37
C GLY A 6 19.96 3.67 18.67
N THR A 7 18.89 3.29 19.38
CA THR A 7 17.51 3.24 18.89
C THR A 7 17.08 4.53 18.18
N LYS A 8 17.55 5.68 18.67
CA LYS A 8 17.30 6.99 18.06
C LYS A 8 17.86 7.10 16.63
N LEU A 9 19.06 6.57 16.39
CA LEU A 9 19.68 6.59 15.06
C LEU A 9 18.89 5.69 14.09
N ILE A 10 18.45 4.50 14.55
CA ILE A 10 17.64 3.58 13.74
C ILE A 10 16.32 4.25 13.33
N LEU A 11 15.62 4.88 14.28
CA LEU A 11 14.37 5.58 14.00
C LEU A 11 14.56 6.75 13.04
N GLN A 12 15.65 7.52 13.15
CA GLN A 12 15.96 8.60 12.22
C GLN A 12 16.21 8.09 10.80
N VAL A 13 16.96 7.00 10.64
CA VAL A 13 17.20 6.38 9.33
C VAL A 13 15.89 5.87 8.73
N LEU A 14 15.08 5.15 9.51
CA LEU A 14 13.77 4.68 9.08
C LEU A 14 12.85 5.84 8.68
N HIS A 15 12.90 6.97 9.39
CA HIS A 15 12.11 8.15 9.08
C HIS A 15 12.46 8.72 7.70
N VAL A 16 13.76 8.90 7.41
CA VAL A 16 14.21 9.41 6.11
C VAL A 16 13.85 8.44 4.98
N LEU A 17 14.09 7.14 5.16
CA LEU A 17 13.74 6.14 4.15
C LEU A 17 12.24 6.09 3.89
N SER A 18 11.41 6.17 4.94
CA SER A 18 9.95 6.16 4.80
C SER A 18 9.45 7.37 4.01
N TRP A 19 10.04 8.55 4.21
CA TRP A 19 9.72 9.75 3.43
C TRP A 19 10.05 9.60 1.95
N ILE A 20 11.23 9.06 1.62
CA ILE A 20 11.64 8.84 0.23
C ILE A 20 10.65 7.90 -0.48
N ILE A 21 10.31 6.78 0.17
CA ILE A 21 9.36 5.80 -0.39
C ILE A 21 7.96 6.42 -0.52
N PHE A 22 7.51 7.14 0.49
CA PHE A 22 6.21 7.81 0.48
C PHE A 22 6.07 8.77 -0.70
N LEU A 23 7.07 9.63 -0.93
CA LEU A 23 7.06 10.57 -2.05
C LEU A 23 7.03 9.87 -3.41
N GLY A 24 7.79 8.78 -3.56
CA GLY A 24 7.77 7.96 -4.77
C GLY A 24 6.38 7.37 -5.06
N LEU A 25 5.76 6.76 -4.06
CA LEU A 25 4.42 6.17 -4.18
C LEU A 25 3.34 7.23 -4.47
N CYS A 26 3.45 8.43 -3.89
CA CYS A 26 2.53 9.53 -4.20
C CYS A 26 2.66 10.00 -5.64
N PHE A 27 3.88 10.14 -6.16
CA PHE A 27 4.12 10.53 -7.54
C PHE A 27 3.53 9.50 -8.51
N GLU A 28 3.77 8.22 -8.26
CA GLU A 28 3.24 7.11 -9.04
C GLU A 28 1.71 7.04 -9.02
N ALA A 29 1.09 7.08 -7.83
CA ALA A 29 -0.36 7.09 -7.70
C ALA A 29 -0.99 8.30 -8.40
N GLY A 30 -0.37 9.48 -8.27
CA GLY A 30 -0.80 10.69 -8.98
C GLY A 30 -0.72 10.54 -10.50
N ALA A 31 0.39 10.00 -11.01
CA ALA A 31 0.56 9.75 -12.45
C ALA A 31 -0.48 8.77 -12.99
N LEU A 32 -0.77 7.69 -12.26
CA LEU A 32 -1.80 6.71 -12.64
C LEU A 32 -3.21 7.32 -12.66
N ILE A 33 -3.56 8.15 -11.69
CA ILE A 33 -4.86 8.84 -11.64
C ILE A 33 -5.00 9.81 -12.82
N VAL A 34 -3.99 10.63 -13.07
CA VAL A 34 -4.00 11.58 -14.19
C VAL A 34 -4.12 10.84 -15.52
N ASN A 35 -3.35 9.75 -15.70
CA ASN A 35 -3.42 8.90 -16.89
C ASN A 35 -4.82 8.31 -17.10
N ALA A 36 -5.44 7.78 -16.04
CA ALA A 36 -6.79 7.22 -16.11
C ALA A 36 -7.83 8.27 -16.49
N ILE A 37 -7.78 9.46 -15.88
CA ILE A 37 -8.69 10.57 -16.22
C ILE A 37 -8.51 10.96 -17.68
N MET A 38 -7.28 11.21 -18.12
CA MET A 38 -7.00 11.62 -19.49
C MET A 38 -7.46 10.58 -20.52
N THR A 39 -7.24 9.29 -20.25
CA THR A 39 -7.71 8.18 -21.11
C THR A 39 -9.23 8.09 -21.21
N LEU A 40 -9.96 8.48 -20.17
CA LEU A 40 -11.42 8.51 -20.19
C LEU A 40 -12.00 9.78 -20.83
N THR A 41 -11.23 10.87 -20.88
CA THR A 41 -11.68 12.17 -21.41
C THR A 41 -11.20 12.49 -22.83
N LEU A 42 -10.10 11.87 -23.29
CA LEU A 42 -9.47 12.15 -24.58
C LEU A 42 -9.67 11.00 -25.58
N ASP A 43 -9.73 11.33 -26.88
CA ASP A 43 -9.90 10.37 -27.97
C ASP A 43 -8.68 9.44 -28.12
N ALA A 44 -8.92 8.22 -28.61
CA ALA A 44 -7.95 7.12 -28.72
C ALA A 44 -6.65 7.45 -29.48
N THR A 45 -6.66 8.48 -30.32
CA THR A 45 -5.49 8.98 -31.07
C THR A 45 -4.52 9.82 -30.22
N GLU A 46 -4.98 10.46 -29.15
CA GLU A 46 -4.12 11.23 -28.23
C GLU A 46 -3.47 10.35 -27.16
N ILE A 47 -4.10 9.21 -26.87
CA ILE A 47 -3.69 8.22 -25.87
C ILE A 47 -2.27 7.68 -26.13
N LYS A 48 -1.88 7.48 -27.40
CA LYS A 48 -0.56 6.93 -27.78
C LYS A 48 0.64 7.82 -27.43
N ARG A 49 0.39 9.10 -27.15
CA ARG A 49 1.42 10.11 -26.87
C ARG A 49 1.47 10.53 -25.41
N LEU A 50 0.51 10.05 -24.60
CA LEU A 50 0.51 10.25 -23.17
C LEU A 50 1.59 9.38 -22.50
N TRP A 51 2.08 9.86 -21.37
CA TRP A 51 2.88 9.10 -20.41
C TRP A 51 2.12 7.83 -19.95
N MET A 52 2.12 6.78 -20.77
CA MET A 52 1.67 5.46 -20.37
C MET A 52 2.74 4.85 -19.49
N LEU A 53 2.53 4.90 -18.17
CA LEU A 53 3.28 4.04 -17.25
C LEU A 53 3.00 2.55 -17.55
N ILE A 54 1.78 2.25 -18.04
CA ILE A 54 1.31 0.89 -18.33
C ILE A 54 0.56 0.92 -19.67
N ASP A 55 0.98 0.10 -20.63
CA ASP A 55 0.31 -0.01 -21.93
C ASP A 55 -0.88 -0.97 -21.85
N LEU A 56 -2.08 -0.40 -21.74
CA LEU A 56 -3.35 -1.12 -21.76
C LEU A 56 -4.15 -0.85 -23.04
N SER A 57 -3.48 -0.43 -24.11
CA SER A 57 -4.12 -0.06 -25.38
C SER A 57 -4.94 -1.20 -25.98
N ASP A 58 -4.44 -2.43 -25.90
CA ASP A 58 -5.13 -3.61 -26.43
C ASP A 58 -6.34 -4.01 -25.58
N LEU A 59 -6.25 -3.84 -24.26
CA LEU A 59 -7.39 -4.02 -23.36
C LEU A 59 -8.50 -3.00 -23.64
N TYR A 60 -8.12 -1.74 -23.90
CA TYR A 60 -9.09 -0.70 -24.23
C TYR A 60 -9.82 -0.98 -25.56
N LYS A 61 -9.12 -1.49 -26.57
CA LYS A 61 -9.72 -1.93 -27.84
C LYS A 61 -10.64 -3.14 -27.67
N TYR A 62 -10.28 -4.06 -26.78
CA TYR A 62 -11.08 -5.24 -26.47
C TYR A 62 -12.39 -4.87 -25.77
N GLY A 63 -12.32 -3.96 -24.79
CA GLY A 63 -13.50 -3.42 -24.16
C GLY A 63 -13.17 -2.34 -23.12
N SER A 64 -13.75 -1.16 -23.30
CA SER A 64 -13.56 -0.01 -22.41
C SER A 64 -13.96 -0.28 -20.95
N HIS A 65 -14.93 -1.19 -20.72
CA HIS A 65 -15.30 -1.59 -19.36
C HIS A 65 -14.18 -2.36 -18.65
N HIS A 66 -13.52 -3.29 -19.34
CA HIS A 66 -12.41 -4.06 -18.76
C HIS A 66 -11.23 -3.18 -18.41
N TYR A 67 -10.95 -2.18 -19.25
CA TYR A 67 -9.96 -1.14 -18.96
C TYR A 67 -10.27 -0.39 -17.66
N VAL A 68 -11.51 0.10 -17.50
CA VAL A 68 -11.92 0.81 -16.27
C VAL A 68 -11.76 -0.07 -15.04
N VAL A 69 -12.14 -1.34 -15.13
CA VAL A 69 -11.99 -2.29 -14.02
C VAL A 69 -10.51 -2.43 -13.66
N ILE A 70 -9.64 -2.83 -14.60
CA ILE A 70 -8.21 -3.01 -14.33
C ILE A 70 -7.56 -1.73 -13.80
N MET A 71 -7.77 -0.59 -14.46
CA MET A 71 -7.19 0.68 -14.03
C MET A 71 -7.66 1.11 -12.64
N SER A 72 -8.94 0.89 -12.31
CA SER A 72 -9.44 1.17 -10.96
C SER A 72 -8.72 0.32 -9.91
N GLN A 73 -8.44 -0.96 -10.19
CA GLN A 73 -7.72 -1.84 -9.27
C GLN A 73 -6.27 -1.39 -9.08
N ILE A 74 -5.57 -1.04 -10.17
CA ILE A 74 -4.18 -0.53 -10.13
C ILE A 74 -4.11 0.73 -9.26
N ILE A 75 -5.02 1.67 -9.48
CA ILE A 75 -5.08 2.93 -8.71
C ILE A 75 -5.38 2.66 -7.24
N ILE A 76 -6.35 1.79 -6.93
CA ILE A 76 -6.68 1.43 -5.54
C ILE A 76 -5.44 0.86 -4.84
N VAL A 77 -4.73 -0.08 -5.47
CA VAL A 77 -3.51 -0.67 -4.89
C VAL A 77 -2.42 0.39 -4.66
N ALA A 78 -2.16 1.25 -5.66
CA ALA A 78 -1.16 2.32 -5.54
C ALA A 78 -1.49 3.31 -4.41
N VAL A 79 -2.76 3.74 -4.31
CA VAL A 79 -3.23 4.65 -3.25
C VAL A 79 -3.14 4.00 -1.87
N LEU A 80 -3.51 2.72 -1.74
CA LEU A 80 -3.40 2.00 -0.47
C LEU A 80 -1.94 1.88 -0.01
N LYS A 81 -1.00 1.59 -0.93
CA LYS A 81 0.44 1.59 -0.63
C LYS A 81 0.91 2.97 -0.17
N ALA A 82 0.54 4.04 -0.88
CA ALA A 82 0.89 5.40 -0.49
C ALA A 82 0.31 5.78 0.89
N LEU A 83 -0.93 5.40 1.17
CA LEU A 83 -1.59 5.67 2.45
C LEU A 83 -0.94 4.89 3.60
N MET A 84 -0.49 3.66 3.37
CA MET A 84 0.28 2.90 4.36
C MET A 84 1.58 3.61 4.72
N PHE A 85 2.35 4.07 3.72
CA PHE A 85 3.58 4.81 3.97
C PHE A 85 3.34 6.19 4.60
N TYR A 86 2.24 6.86 4.28
CA TYR A 86 1.81 8.06 5.00
C TYR A 86 1.65 7.78 6.51
N LEU A 87 0.99 6.66 6.88
CA LEU A 87 0.83 6.31 8.30
C LEU A 87 2.18 6.02 8.98
N ILE A 88 3.11 5.36 8.28
CA ILE A 88 4.47 5.09 8.77
C ILE A 88 5.24 6.41 8.99
N VAL A 89 5.22 7.30 8.01
CA VAL A 89 5.85 8.63 8.12
C VAL A 89 5.23 9.42 9.28
N LYS A 90 3.89 9.39 9.40
CA LYS A 90 3.16 10.10 10.45
C LYS A 90 3.53 9.61 11.85
N ILE A 91 3.57 8.30 12.09
CA ILE A 91 3.90 7.78 13.42
C ILE A 91 5.35 8.08 13.81
N LEU A 92 6.28 8.05 12.84
CA LEU A 92 7.69 8.41 13.04
C LEU A 92 7.87 9.91 13.25
N TYR A 93 7.09 10.76 12.57
CA TYR A 93 7.14 12.22 12.71
C TYR A 93 6.56 12.71 14.04
N GLU A 94 5.38 12.19 14.42
CA GLU A 94 4.67 12.65 15.61
C GLU A 94 5.33 12.18 16.93
N ASN A 95 6.46 11.47 16.87
CA ASN A 95 7.16 10.85 18.02
C ASN A 95 6.22 10.04 18.93
N LYS A 96 5.11 9.52 18.38
CA LYS A 96 4.16 8.66 19.10
C LYS A 96 4.71 7.25 19.38
N LEU A 97 5.90 6.99 18.87
CA LEU A 97 6.80 5.92 19.31
C LEU A 97 7.43 6.32 20.64
N ASP A 98 6.61 6.43 21.68
CA ASP A 98 7.16 6.56 23.03
C ASP A 98 7.80 5.21 23.41
N MET A 99 9.12 5.15 23.31
CA MET A 99 9.88 3.94 23.67
C MET A 99 9.89 3.69 25.18
N ALA A 100 9.48 4.66 26.00
CA ALA A 100 9.25 4.45 27.43
C ALA A 100 7.90 3.75 27.70
N GLN A 101 6.86 4.07 26.91
CA GLN A 101 5.56 3.40 26.95
C GLN A 101 5.13 2.89 25.55
N PRO A 102 5.70 1.75 25.09
CA PRO A 102 5.45 1.24 23.74
C PRO A 102 4.02 0.73 23.54
N PHE A 103 3.32 0.32 24.60
CA PHE A 103 1.93 -0.14 24.53
C PHE A 103 0.96 1.01 24.83
N ASN A 104 0.85 1.94 23.89
CA ASN A 104 -0.14 3.01 23.94
C ASN A 104 -1.22 2.84 22.86
N HIS A 105 -2.37 3.49 23.07
CA HIS A 105 -3.51 3.42 22.14
C HIS A 105 -3.17 3.90 20.73
N ALA A 106 -2.26 4.87 20.58
CA ALA A 106 -1.85 5.35 19.26
C ALA A 106 -1.09 4.26 18.48
N MET A 107 -0.21 3.52 19.14
CA MET A 107 0.52 2.40 18.56
C MET A 107 -0.41 1.25 18.17
N GLY A 108 -1.31 0.84 19.08
CA GLY A 108 -2.28 -0.22 18.80
C GLY A 108 -3.17 0.11 17.60
N ARG A 109 -3.63 1.37 17.50
CA ARG A 109 -4.40 1.86 16.34
C ARG A 109 -3.57 1.89 15.07
N PHE A 110 -2.31 2.34 15.14
CA PHE A 110 -1.40 2.35 14.00
C PHE A 110 -1.19 0.94 13.43
N ILE A 111 -0.85 -0.04 14.26
CA ILE A 111 -0.62 -1.43 13.85
C ILE A 111 -1.89 -2.04 13.24
N SER A 112 -3.05 -1.75 13.83
CA SER A 112 -4.35 -2.20 13.29
C SER A 112 -4.61 -1.62 11.90
N LEU A 113 -4.35 -0.32 11.70
CA LEU A 113 -4.58 0.34 10.41
C LEU A 113 -3.64 -0.20 9.33
N ILE A 114 -2.33 -0.32 9.59
CA ILE A 114 -1.40 -0.88 8.60
C ILE A 114 -1.74 -2.34 8.26
N SER A 115 -2.27 -3.08 9.22
CA SER A 115 -2.74 -4.44 9.00
C SER A 115 -3.93 -4.50 8.05
N TYR A 116 -4.96 -3.68 8.29
CA TYR A 116 -6.12 -3.59 7.38
C TYR A 116 -5.73 -3.12 5.99
N LEU A 117 -4.77 -2.19 5.89
CA LEU A 117 -4.26 -1.75 4.59
C LEU A 117 -3.50 -2.85 3.86
N ALA A 118 -2.67 -3.63 4.55
CA ALA A 118 -1.96 -4.75 3.96
C ALA A 118 -2.93 -5.81 3.42
N LEU A 119 -3.99 -6.12 4.18
CA LEU A 119 -5.06 -7.00 3.70
C LEU A 119 -5.80 -6.43 2.50
N GLY A 120 -6.11 -5.13 2.51
CA GLY A 120 -6.74 -4.44 1.38
C GLY A 120 -5.88 -4.49 0.12
N ILE A 121 -4.58 -4.21 0.23
CA ILE A 121 -3.63 -4.30 -0.88
C ILE A 121 -3.61 -5.73 -1.42
N GLY A 122 -3.46 -6.73 -0.56
CA GLY A 122 -3.44 -8.13 -0.97
C GLY A 122 -4.74 -8.57 -1.65
N PHE A 123 -5.89 -8.14 -1.13
CA PHE A 123 -7.21 -8.44 -1.71
C PHE A 123 -7.38 -7.85 -3.12
N PHE A 124 -7.14 -6.54 -3.28
CA PHE A 124 -7.30 -5.88 -4.59
C PHE A 124 -6.26 -6.35 -5.60
N SER A 125 -5.04 -6.67 -5.16
CA SER A 125 -4.00 -7.26 -6.01
C SER A 125 -4.38 -8.66 -6.49
N ALA A 126 -4.89 -9.51 -5.59
CA ALA A 126 -5.36 -10.86 -5.94
C ALA A 126 -6.56 -10.81 -6.91
N TRP A 127 -7.49 -9.87 -6.69
CA TRP A 127 -8.61 -9.66 -7.60
C TRP A 127 -8.11 -9.21 -8.98
N GLY A 128 -7.29 -8.16 -9.05
CA GLY A 128 -6.70 -7.66 -10.30
C GLY A 128 -5.95 -8.76 -11.06
N MET A 129 -5.15 -9.57 -10.35
CA MET A 129 -4.45 -10.72 -10.91
C MET A 129 -5.42 -11.75 -11.50
N LYS A 130 -6.45 -12.15 -10.75
CA LYS A 130 -7.43 -13.14 -11.22
C LYS A 130 -8.19 -12.64 -12.44
N TYR A 131 -8.58 -11.37 -12.43
CA TYR A 131 -9.28 -10.74 -13.54
C TYR A 131 -8.40 -10.68 -14.80
N THR A 132 -7.14 -10.27 -14.64
CA THR A 132 -6.14 -10.24 -15.72
C THR A 132 -5.92 -11.63 -16.33
N LYS A 133 -5.80 -12.67 -15.50
CA LYS A 133 -5.68 -14.06 -15.98
C LYS A 133 -6.90 -14.50 -16.82
N GLY A 134 -8.10 -14.07 -16.45
CA GLY A 134 -9.31 -14.31 -17.24
C GLY A 134 -9.21 -13.69 -18.64
N LEU A 135 -8.79 -12.43 -18.72
CA LEU A 135 -8.62 -11.71 -19.99
C LEU A 135 -7.54 -12.34 -20.88
N ILE A 136 -6.43 -12.82 -20.29
CA ILE A 136 -5.38 -13.53 -21.02
C ILE A 136 -5.93 -14.83 -21.63
N LEU A 137 -6.78 -15.57 -20.90
CA LEU A 137 -7.43 -16.78 -21.42
C LEU A 137 -8.41 -16.49 -22.57
N GLU A 138 -8.99 -15.29 -22.60
CA GLU A 138 -9.83 -14.80 -23.70
C GLU A 138 -9.01 -14.32 -24.92
N GLY A 139 -7.67 -14.33 -24.83
CA GLY A 139 -6.76 -13.95 -25.91
C GLY A 139 -6.36 -12.47 -25.93
N VAL A 140 -6.63 -11.73 -24.85
CA VAL A 140 -6.24 -10.32 -24.73
C VAL A 140 -4.76 -10.22 -24.33
N PHE A 141 -3.99 -9.42 -25.07
CA PHE A 141 -2.61 -9.10 -24.70
C PHE A 141 -2.61 -8.17 -23.47
N MET A 142 -1.94 -8.61 -22.40
CA MET A 142 -1.86 -7.90 -21.13
C MET A 142 -0.40 -7.70 -20.73
N PRO A 143 -0.04 -6.56 -20.11
CA PRO A 143 1.27 -6.35 -19.50
C PRO A 143 1.60 -7.36 -18.40
N GLY A 144 2.84 -7.35 -17.91
CA GLY A 144 3.25 -8.15 -16.76
C GLY A 144 2.45 -7.80 -15.51
N LEU A 145 2.21 -8.79 -14.64
CA LEU A 145 1.51 -8.55 -13.37
C LEU A 145 2.25 -7.56 -12.47
N ASP A 146 3.59 -7.55 -12.55
CA ASP A 146 4.48 -6.64 -11.82
C ASP A 146 4.24 -5.18 -12.26
N ASP A 147 4.14 -4.94 -13.57
CA ASP A 147 3.87 -3.62 -14.14
C ASP A 147 2.49 -3.08 -13.72
N MET A 148 1.55 -3.98 -13.43
CA MET A 148 0.19 -3.64 -12.97
C MET A 148 0.03 -3.64 -11.45
N HIS A 149 1.12 -3.78 -10.69
CA HIS A 149 1.10 -3.84 -9.22
C HIS A 149 0.23 -4.96 -8.63
N PHE A 150 -0.05 -6.01 -9.41
CA PHE A 150 -0.84 -7.16 -8.95
C PHE A 150 0.05 -8.28 -8.41
N ASP A 151 1.37 -8.12 -8.47
CA ASP A 151 2.33 -9.04 -7.88
C ASP A 151 2.28 -9.02 -6.34
N GLY A 152 2.75 -10.11 -5.73
CA GLY A 152 2.90 -10.20 -4.27
C GLY A 152 1.60 -10.16 -3.47
N SER A 153 0.43 -10.43 -4.08
CA SER A 153 -0.85 -10.41 -3.38
C SER A 153 -0.89 -11.35 -2.17
N ASP A 154 -0.26 -12.51 -2.28
CA ASP A 154 -0.08 -13.50 -1.22
C ASP A 154 0.81 -12.98 -0.09
N VAL A 155 1.91 -12.31 -0.42
CA VAL A 155 2.81 -11.66 0.54
C VAL A 155 2.08 -10.58 1.34
N TRP A 156 1.27 -9.75 0.66
CA TRP A 156 0.49 -8.70 1.32
C TRP A 156 -0.59 -9.26 2.24
N LEU A 157 -1.30 -10.31 1.83
CA LEU A 157 -2.27 -11.00 2.67
C LEU A 157 -1.59 -11.63 3.90
N PHE A 158 -0.46 -12.30 3.70
CA PHE A 158 0.32 -12.91 4.78
C PHE A 158 0.81 -11.85 5.78
N MET A 159 1.38 -10.76 5.28
CA MET A 159 1.81 -9.61 6.09
C MET A 159 0.63 -9.01 6.88
N GLY A 160 -0.53 -8.84 6.23
CA GLY A 160 -1.74 -8.33 6.87
C GLY A 160 -2.19 -9.19 8.04
N ILE A 161 -2.21 -10.52 7.87
CA ILE A 161 -2.57 -11.47 8.94
C ILE A 161 -1.57 -11.39 10.09
N ILE A 162 -0.26 -11.37 9.82
CA ILE A 162 0.77 -11.23 10.86
C ILE A 162 0.57 -9.93 11.64
N LEU A 163 0.38 -8.81 10.93
CA LEU A 163 0.16 -7.51 11.57
C LEU A 163 -1.14 -7.48 12.38
N LEU A 164 -2.19 -8.22 11.98
CA LEU A 164 -3.42 -8.35 12.77
C LEU A 164 -3.13 -9.06 14.10
N ILE A 165 -2.37 -10.15 14.06
CA ILE A 165 -1.97 -10.89 15.27
C ILE A 165 -1.18 -9.96 16.19
N ILE A 166 -0.21 -9.22 15.65
CA ILE A 166 0.56 -8.23 16.43
C ILE A 166 -0.37 -7.15 17.00
N ALA A 167 -1.35 -6.66 16.23
CA ALA A 167 -2.33 -5.69 16.72
C ALA A 167 -3.13 -6.22 17.93
N GLN A 168 -3.52 -7.50 17.92
CA GLN A 168 -4.20 -8.12 19.07
C GLN A 168 -3.28 -8.23 20.30
N ILE A 169 -2.00 -8.55 20.10
CA ILE A 169 -1.01 -8.58 21.18
C ILE A 169 -0.84 -7.18 21.78
N PHE A 170 -0.72 -6.15 20.94
CA PHE A 170 -0.62 -4.77 21.41
C PHE A 170 -1.86 -4.33 22.17
N LYS A 171 -3.06 -4.69 21.69
CA LYS A 171 -4.31 -4.42 22.41
C LYS A 171 -4.28 -5.00 23.82
N ARG A 172 -3.87 -6.27 23.96
CA ARG A 172 -3.74 -6.91 25.27
C ARG A 172 -2.66 -6.26 26.14
N GLY A 173 -1.54 -5.87 25.55
CA GLY A 173 -0.46 -5.16 26.24
C GLY A 173 -0.92 -3.81 26.81
N ILE A 174 -1.72 -3.06 26.05
CA ILE A 174 -2.30 -1.78 26.51
C ILE A 174 -3.25 -2.00 27.70
N GLU A 175 -4.10 -3.03 27.65
CA GLU A 175 -4.99 -3.38 28.76
C GLU A 175 -4.20 -3.64 30.05
N ILE A 176 -3.17 -4.49 29.99
CA ILE A 176 -2.32 -4.82 31.13
C ILE A 176 -1.59 -3.60 31.69
N GLN A 177 -1.06 -2.74 30.81
CA GLN A 177 -0.36 -1.52 31.23
C GLN A 177 -1.31 -0.55 31.95
N THR A 178 -2.54 -0.42 31.45
CA THR A 178 -3.57 0.44 32.05
C THR A 178 -4.02 -0.09 33.41
N GLU A 179 -4.17 -1.41 33.56
CA GLU A 179 -4.51 -2.04 34.85
C GLU A 179 -3.41 -1.82 35.91
N ASN A 180 -2.14 -1.93 35.52
CA ASN A 180 -1.01 -1.67 36.42
C ASN A 180 -0.93 -0.19 36.84
N ASP A 181 -1.14 0.75 35.91
CA ASP A 181 -1.10 2.18 36.22
C ASP A 181 -2.24 2.63 37.16
N LEU A 182 -3.35 1.85 37.24
CA LEU A 182 -4.48 2.11 38.14
C LEU A 182 -4.34 1.48 39.53
N THR A 183 -3.35 0.59 39.74
CA THR A 183 -3.17 -0.16 40.99
C THR A 183 -1.96 0.30 41.80
N ILE A 184 -1.19 1.27 41.31
CA ILE A 184 -0.06 1.92 42.00
C ILE A 184 -0.53 3.16 42.76
#